data_AF-A0A931ZVM3-F1
#
_entry.id   AF-A0A931ZVM3-F1
#
_cell.length_a   1.000
_cell.length_b   1.000
_cell.length_c   1.000
_cell.angle_alpha   90.00
_cell.angle_beta   90.00
_cell.angle_gamma   90.00
#
_symmetry.space_group_name_H-M   'P 1'
#
loop_
_entity.id
_entity.type
_entity.pdbx_description
1 polymer ?
#
loop_
_entity_poly.entity_id
_entity_poly.type
_entity_poly.pdbx_seq_one_letter_code
_entity_poly.pdbx_strand_id
1 'polypeptide(L)'
;MTELRRELTLLDATMINVGTMIASAIFIVPATVAASLPNPSLMLLVWVAGGAVSLLGALCVAELGAALPEAGGIFVYLERAYGPVWGFLYAWTAALIINPASVAAIAVGFATYVGFFVPLGSAAVKAVAVGSIVALTAVNCLGLKLGARVQNVLTLLKIGALGALVGSALLLPGGSAEHFRPFFPGGNLAGLAGAFSVAMVAVLWAYDGWIEITYVGSEVRDPGRTLPRSIAISVFLVVGLYALTNAAYLYVLSPHRMAQSSLVGSDAAMVLIGPLGAALVAGAIIVSTLGANNGIVLTSARIPYAVSRAGLFFRWMGGVHPRFHTPNAALLTQGAVAAAFALTGTYDQLFTYVVFASWMFYGMSAAAVMRLRAVAPQLPRPYRVWGYPVTPMVFIAFALWLVASTITESPLESGIGGAIILAGVPVYRYWRGRRNGESGGMVTNPTRNVEV
;
A
#
# COMPACT_ATOMS: atom_id res chain seq x y z
N MET A 1 -16.48 -26.06 9.15
CA MET A 1 -16.73 -24.89 8.28
C MET A 1 -15.60 -24.80 7.27
N THR A 2 -15.85 -24.32 6.05
CA THR A 2 -14.77 -24.06 5.08
C THR A 2 -13.87 -22.95 5.62
N GLU A 3 -12.56 -23.17 5.57
CA GLU A 3 -11.55 -22.20 6.02
C GLU A 3 -10.65 -21.79 4.85
N LEU A 4 -9.94 -20.67 5.03
CA LEU A 4 -8.89 -20.21 4.12
C LEU A 4 -7.72 -21.21 4.12
N ARG A 5 -6.95 -21.26 3.02
CA ARG A 5 -5.86 -22.23 2.84
C ARG A 5 -4.50 -21.53 2.75
N ARG A 6 -3.48 -22.11 3.41
CA ARG A 6 -2.08 -21.68 3.30
C ARG A 6 -1.49 -22.07 1.93
N GLU A 7 -1.74 -21.24 0.93
CA GLU A 7 -1.35 -21.51 -0.46
C GLU A 7 -0.30 -20.56 -1.03
N LEU A 8 -0.11 -19.37 -0.45
CA LEU A 8 0.84 -18.37 -0.95
C LEU A 8 2.27 -18.75 -0.58
N THR A 9 3.13 -18.79 -1.60
CA THR A 9 4.57 -19.03 -1.46
C THR A 9 5.33 -17.74 -1.18
N LEU A 10 6.64 -17.85 -0.93
CA LEU A 10 7.52 -16.67 -0.81
C LEU A 10 7.52 -15.81 -2.08
N LEU A 11 7.48 -16.43 -3.27
CA LEU A 11 7.40 -15.69 -4.51
C LEU A 11 6.09 -14.91 -4.60
N ASP A 12 4.95 -15.58 -4.35
CA ASP A 12 3.64 -14.92 -4.38
C ASP A 12 3.59 -13.75 -3.38
N ALA A 13 4.05 -13.98 -2.16
CA ALA A 13 4.10 -12.98 -1.10
C ALA A 13 4.96 -11.76 -1.48
N THR A 14 6.12 -12.01 -2.09
CA THR A 14 7.05 -10.96 -2.54
C THR A 14 6.44 -10.17 -3.70
N MET A 15 5.86 -10.86 -4.69
CA MET A 15 5.24 -10.24 -5.86
C MET A 15 3.98 -9.45 -5.52
N ILE A 16 3.18 -9.89 -4.52
CA ILE A 16 2.06 -9.10 -4.00
C ILE A 16 2.57 -7.76 -3.49
N ASN A 17 3.52 -7.75 -2.56
CA ASN A 17 4.06 -6.50 -1.99
C ASN A 17 4.80 -5.62 -3.00
N VAL A 18 5.61 -6.20 -3.89
CA VAL A 18 6.30 -5.42 -4.94
C VAL A 18 5.27 -4.84 -5.91
N GLY A 19 4.27 -5.63 -6.27
CA GLY A 19 3.24 -5.22 -7.21
C GLY A 19 2.30 -4.16 -6.66
N THR A 20 2.05 -4.12 -5.35
CA THR A 20 1.25 -3.07 -4.69
C THR A 20 2.04 -1.77 -4.56
N MET A 21 3.32 -1.83 -4.20
CA MET A 21 4.20 -0.64 -4.13
C MET A 21 4.43 -0.01 -5.51
N ILE A 22 4.79 -0.82 -6.51
CA ILE A 22 5.03 -0.33 -7.88
C ILE A 22 3.67 -0.10 -8.56
N ALA A 23 3.14 1.11 -8.42
CA ALA A 23 1.90 1.56 -9.05
C ALA A 23 2.19 2.65 -10.12
N SER A 24 1.37 3.69 -10.19
CA SER A 24 1.60 4.87 -11.05
C SER A 24 2.57 5.88 -10.44
N ALA A 25 2.76 5.86 -9.11
CA ALA A 25 3.50 6.87 -8.37
C ALA A 25 4.92 7.11 -8.89
N ILE A 26 5.66 6.04 -9.22
CA ILE A 26 7.04 6.13 -9.74
C ILE A 26 7.14 6.89 -11.07
N PHE A 27 6.04 7.04 -11.82
CA PHE A 27 6.01 7.76 -13.08
C PHE A 27 5.57 9.23 -12.93
N ILE A 28 4.96 9.59 -11.80
CA ILE A 28 4.36 10.92 -11.53
C ILE A 28 5.17 11.68 -10.48
N VAL A 29 5.43 11.05 -9.33
CA VAL A 29 6.12 11.66 -8.18
C VAL A 29 7.49 12.24 -8.52
N PRO A 30 8.29 11.71 -9.46
CA PRO A 30 9.55 12.35 -9.83
C PRO A 30 9.39 13.79 -10.30
N ALA A 31 8.26 14.18 -10.90
CA ALA A 31 7.98 15.56 -11.26
C ALA A 31 7.76 16.44 -10.03
N THR A 32 6.95 15.97 -9.06
CA THR A 32 6.73 16.65 -7.77
C THR A 32 8.03 16.82 -6.98
N VAL A 33 8.86 15.78 -6.96
CA VAL A 33 10.19 15.80 -6.36
C VAL A 33 11.06 16.83 -7.07
N ALA A 34 11.07 16.85 -8.40
CA ALA A 34 11.89 17.79 -9.15
C ALA A 34 11.44 19.25 -9.03
N ALA A 35 10.13 19.48 -8.90
CA ALA A 35 9.56 20.80 -8.64
C ALA A 35 9.91 21.32 -7.23
N SER A 36 10.04 20.42 -6.25
CA SER A 36 10.36 20.78 -4.87
C SER A 36 11.86 20.89 -4.62
N LEU A 37 12.66 20.01 -5.21
CA LEU A 37 14.10 19.86 -4.94
C LEU A 37 14.91 20.16 -6.19
N PRO A 38 15.46 21.37 -6.36
CA PRO A 38 16.17 21.74 -7.59
C PRO A 38 17.50 21.02 -7.80
N ASN A 39 18.03 20.34 -6.78
CA ASN A 39 19.33 19.67 -6.83
C ASN A 39 19.19 18.15 -7.05
N PRO A 40 19.90 17.55 -8.03
CA PRO A 40 19.77 16.14 -8.38
C PRO A 40 20.18 15.18 -7.26
N SER A 41 21.19 15.49 -6.43
CA SER A 41 21.55 14.61 -5.31
C SER A 41 20.46 14.55 -4.25
N LEU A 42 19.77 15.66 -3.99
CA LEU A 42 18.64 15.69 -3.06
C LEU A 42 17.43 14.95 -3.63
N MET A 43 17.18 15.05 -4.94
CA MET A 43 16.14 14.27 -5.61
C MET A 43 16.41 12.76 -5.47
N LEU A 44 17.64 12.29 -5.65
CA LEU A 44 17.98 10.86 -5.45
C LEU A 44 17.95 10.46 -3.97
N LEU A 45 18.47 11.33 -3.10
CA LEU A 45 18.51 11.09 -1.66
C LEU A 45 17.11 10.90 -1.09
N VAL A 46 16.11 11.68 -1.53
CA VAL A 46 14.75 11.55 -1.00
C VAL A 46 14.15 10.17 -1.32
N TRP A 47 14.42 9.61 -2.50
CA TRP A 47 13.99 8.24 -2.84
C TRP A 47 14.66 7.18 -1.98
N VAL A 48 15.96 7.31 -1.71
CA VAL A 48 16.69 6.38 -0.84
C VAL A 48 16.23 6.53 0.62
N ALA A 49 16.07 7.75 1.10
CA ALA A 49 15.67 8.06 2.47
C ALA A 49 14.21 7.64 2.74
N GLY A 50 13.29 7.91 1.81
CA GLY A 50 11.91 7.40 1.91
C GLY A 50 11.85 5.87 1.88
N GLY A 51 12.70 5.24 1.08
CA GLY A 51 12.90 3.79 1.08
C GLY A 51 13.38 3.25 2.43
N ALA A 52 14.35 3.92 3.04
CA ALA A 52 14.86 3.56 4.36
C ALA A 52 13.78 3.71 5.45
N VAL A 53 13.00 4.80 5.44
CA VAL A 53 11.88 4.99 6.39
C VAL A 53 10.82 3.89 6.21
N SER A 54 10.44 3.58 4.96
CA SER A 54 9.52 2.49 4.65
C SER A 54 10.05 1.13 5.12
N LEU A 55 11.36 0.88 4.98
CA LEU A 55 12.00 -0.32 5.50
C LEU A 55 11.87 -0.42 7.03
N LEU A 56 12.04 0.67 7.79
CA LEU A 56 11.88 0.63 9.24
C LEU A 56 10.46 0.18 9.65
N GLY A 57 9.43 0.72 8.98
CA GLY A 57 8.03 0.32 9.18
C GLY A 57 7.79 -1.15 8.79
N ALA A 58 8.28 -1.53 7.62
CA ALA A 58 8.21 -2.88 7.07
C ALA A 58 8.84 -3.93 8.02
N LEU A 59 10.00 -3.62 8.60
CA LEU A 59 10.66 -4.51 9.57
C LEU A 59 9.87 -4.62 10.88
N CYS A 60 9.15 -3.57 11.31
CA CYS A 60 8.29 -3.64 12.49
C CYS A 60 7.11 -4.58 12.25
N VAL A 61 6.41 -4.43 11.13
CA VAL A 61 5.24 -5.26 10.82
C VAL A 61 5.63 -6.68 10.42
N ALA A 62 6.86 -6.91 9.96
CA ALA A 62 7.39 -8.25 9.74
C ALA A 62 7.46 -9.07 11.05
N GLU A 63 7.82 -8.46 12.19
CA GLU A 63 7.77 -9.14 13.50
C GLU A 63 6.32 -9.48 13.87
N LEU A 64 5.40 -8.54 13.70
CA LEU A 64 3.99 -8.75 14.00
C LEU A 64 3.36 -9.83 13.10
N GLY A 65 3.65 -9.81 11.80
CA GLY A 65 3.16 -10.80 10.85
C GLY A 65 3.71 -12.19 11.10
N ALA A 66 4.99 -12.31 11.47
CA ALA A 66 5.56 -13.61 11.82
C ALA A 66 5.01 -14.15 13.15
N ALA A 67 4.74 -13.28 14.13
CA ALA A 67 4.24 -13.66 15.44
C ALA A 67 2.72 -13.92 15.47
N LEU A 68 1.95 -13.20 14.64
CA LEU A 68 0.49 -13.26 14.57
C LEU A 68 0.03 -13.45 13.10
N PRO A 69 0.29 -14.62 12.48
CA PRO A 69 0.03 -14.87 11.05
C PRO A 69 -1.44 -15.21 10.77
N GLU A 70 -2.33 -14.28 11.09
CA GLU A 70 -3.78 -14.36 10.94
C GLU A 70 -4.28 -13.49 9.77
N ALA A 71 -5.55 -13.66 9.39
CA ALA A 71 -6.19 -12.78 8.42
C ALA A 71 -6.47 -11.40 9.05
N GLY A 72 -6.29 -10.32 8.29
CA GLY A 72 -6.62 -8.95 8.69
C GLY A 72 -5.44 -8.09 9.16
N GLY A 73 -4.24 -8.67 9.33
CA GLY A 73 -2.99 -7.93 9.60
C GLY A 73 -3.10 -6.94 10.76
N ILE A 74 -3.01 -5.63 10.47
CA ILE A 74 -3.05 -4.54 11.47
C ILE A 74 -4.27 -4.66 12.41
N PHE A 75 -5.44 -5.13 11.91
CA PHE A 75 -6.61 -5.39 12.75
C PHE A 75 -6.24 -6.27 13.97
N VAL A 76 -5.58 -7.39 13.71
CA VAL A 76 -5.16 -8.38 14.72
C VAL A 76 -4.09 -7.79 15.62
N TYR A 77 -3.14 -7.04 15.04
CA TYR A 77 -2.03 -6.47 15.80
C TYR A 77 -2.49 -5.43 16.81
N LEU A 78 -3.38 -4.54 16.40
CA LEU A 78 -3.92 -3.50 17.28
C LEU A 78 -4.92 -4.07 18.27
N GLU A 79 -5.70 -5.08 17.89
CA GLU A 79 -6.55 -5.82 18.84
C GLU A 79 -5.71 -6.47 19.94
N ARG A 80 -4.65 -7.22 19.57
CA ARG A 80 -3.80 -7.93 20.54
C ARG A 80 -2.97 -6.99 21.39
N ALA A 81 -2.56 -5.86 20.82
CA ALA A 81 -1.93 -4.79 21.57
C ALA A 81 -2.99 -4.02 22.35
N TYR A 82 -3.61 -3.02 21.76
CA TYR A 82 -4.36 -1.99 22.48
C TYR A 82 -5.77 -2.42 22.90
N GLY A 83 -6.25 -3.56 22.39
CA GLY A 83 -7.55 -4.13 22.69
C GLY A 83 -8.56 -4.01 21.53
N PRO A 84 -9.74 -4.64 21.65
CA PRO A 84 -10.62 -4.89 20.51
C PRO A 84 -11.18 -3.63 19.84
N VAL A 85 -11.34 -2.53 20.58
CA VAL A 85 -11.80 -1.26 20.00
C VAL A 85 -10.80 -0.72 18.97
N TRP A 86 -9.50 -0.83 19.24
CA TRP A 86 -8.46 -0.29 18.36
C TRP A 86 -8.26 -1.12 17.10
N GLY A 87 -8.36 -2.45 17.22
CA GLY A 87 -8.49 -3.33 16.05
C GLY A 87 -9.69 -2.93 15.20
N PHE A 88 -10.87 -2.80 15.82
CA PHE A 88 -12.08 -2.40 15.10
C PHE A 88 -11.96 -1.04 14.41
N LEU A 89 -11.41 -0.01 15.07
CA LEU A 89 -11.22 1.31 14.48
C LEU A 89 -10.37 1.26 13.21
N TYR A 90 -9.27 0.51 13.24
CA TYR A 90 -8.50 0.27 12.02
C TYR A 90 -9.34 -0.42 10.96
N ALA A 91 -10.01 -1.53 11.29
CA ALA A 91 -10.77 -2.29 10.31
C ALA A 91 -11.94 -1.51 9.69
N TRP A 92 -12.63 -0.72 10.50
CA TRP A 92 -13.69 0.20 10.08
C TRP A 92 -13.15 1.21 9.06
N THR A 93 -12.06 1.89 9.40
CA THR A 93 -11.43 2.88 8.52
C THR A 93 -10.83 2.22 7.28
N ALA A 94 -10.27 1.02 7.42
CA ALA A 94 -9.66 0.27 6.33
C ALA A 94 -10.69 -0.26 5.32
N ALA A 95 -11.85 -0.68 5.80
CA ALA A 95 -12.93 -1.21 4.98
C ALA A 95 -13.77 -0.11 4.30
N LEU A 96 -13.81 1.11 4.86
CA LEU A 96 -14.61 2.21 4.31
C LEU A 96 -13.81 3.24 3.53
N ILE A 97 -12.55 3.48 3.91
CA ILE A 97 -11.72 4.52 3.30
C ILE A 97 -10.47 3.88 2.70
N ILE A 98 -9.54 3.41 3.53
CA ILE A 98 -8.14 3.18 3.10
C ILE A 98 -8.07 2.31 1.85
N ASN A 99 -8.66 1.11 1.90
CA ASN A 99 -8.51 0.16 0.79
C ASN A 99 -9.45 0.47 -0.39
N PRO A 100 -10.76 0.70 -0.20
CA PRO A 100 -11.63 1.01 -1.33
C PRO A 100 -11.26 2.32 -2.05
N ALA A 101 -10.85 3.36 -1.32
CA ALA A 101 -10.41 4.61 -1.90
C ALA A 101 -9.11 4.43 -2.70
N SER A 102 -8.15 3.66 -2.17
CA SER A 102 -6.93 3.30 -2.91
C SER A 102 -7.23 2.54 -4.20
N VAL A 103 -8.10 1.52 -4.14
CA VAL A 103 -8.52 0.75 -5.32
C VAL A 103 -9.18 1.65 -6.36
N ALA A 104 -10.07 2.54 -5.92
CA ALA A 104 -10.75 3.50 -6.79
C ALA A 104 -9.77 4.50 -7.44
N ALA A 105 -8.87 5.09 -6.65
CA ALA A 105 -7.90 6.07 -7.13
C ALA A 105 -6.97 5.45 -8.20
N ILE A 106 -6.44 4.26 -7.94
CA ILE A 106 -5.58 3.55 -8.91
C ILE A 106 -6.38 3.11 -10.14
N ALA A 107 -7.66 2.72 -9.99
CA ALA A 107 -8.51 2.34 -11.13
C ALA A 107 -8.84 3.53 -12.04
N VAL A 108 -9.10 4.70 -11.45
CA VAL A 108 -9.28 5.95 -12.20
C VAL A 108 -7.98 6.33 -12.90
N GLY A 109 -6.82 6.24 -12.20
CA GLY A 109 -5.51 6.43 -12.81
C GLY A 109 -5.30 5.51 -14.03
N PHE A 110 -5.51 4.20 -13.86
CA PHE A 110 -5.49 3.20 -14.94
C PHE A 110 -6.33 3.65 -16.14
N ALA A 111 -7.59 4.03 -15.92
CA ALA A 111 -8.51 4.42 -16.97
C ALA A 111 -8.07 5.71 -17.67
N THR A 112 -7.54 6.69 -16.92
CA THR A 112 -6.96 7.91 -17.50
C THR A 112 -5.78 7.59 -18.41
N TYR A 113 -4.93 6.61 -18.05
CA TYR A 113 -3.81 6.19 -18.91
C TYR A 113 -4.23 5.42 -20.15
N VAL A 114 -5.35 4.68 -20.12
CA VAL A 114 -5.96 4.14 -21.34
C VAL A 114 -6.32 5.26 -22.32
N GLY A 115 -6.68 6.44 -21.78
CA GLY A 115 -6.90 7.69 -22.51
C GLY A 115 -5.76 8.10 -23.45
N PHE A 116 -4.52 7.67 -23.19
CA PHE A 116 -3.37 7.92 -24.06
C PHE A 116 -3.52 7.27 -25.44
N PHE A 117 -4.14 6.08 -25.51
CA PHE A 117 -4.30 5.32 -26.74
C PHE A 117 -5.66 5.55 -27.40
N VAL A 118 -6.70 5.70 -26.57
CA VAL A 118 -8.07 5.91 -27.02
C VAL A 118 -8.64 7.07 -26.24
N PRO A 119 -8.95 8.23 -26.86
CA PRO A 119 -9.49 9.37 -26.14
C PRO A 119 -10.76 9.00 -25.35
N LEU A 120 -10.74 9.17 -24.03
CA LEU A 120 -11.86 8.86 -23.15
C LEU A 120 -12.45 10.14 -22.57
N GLY A 121 -13.77 10.31 -22.71
CA GLY A 121 -14.51 11.30 -21.93
C GLY A 121 -14.62 10.90 -20.46
N SER A 122 -15.02 11.83 -19.60
CA SER A 122 -15.12 11.62 -18.14
C SER A 122 -15.98 10.41 -17.75
N ALA A 123 -17.12 10.21 -18.42
CA ALA A 123 -18.00 9.05 -18.19
C ALA A 123 -17.33 7.73 -18.60
N ALA A 124 -16.57 7.73 -19.69
CA ALA A 124 -15.86 6.55 -20.18
C ALA A 124 -14.70 6.17 -19.25
N VAL A 125 -13.96 7.14 -18.71
CA VAL A 125 -12.92 6.91 -17.68
C VAL A 125 -13.53 6.21 -16.47
N LYS A 126 -14.65 6.71 -15.95
CA LYS A 126 -15.36 6.09 -14.82
C LYS A 126 -15.83 4.66 -15.14
N ALA A 127 -16.39 4.44 -16.32
CA ALA A 127 -16.85 3.12 -16.75
C ALA A 127 -15.69 2.11 -16.87
N VAL A 128 -14.56 2.51 -17.47
CA VAL A 128 -13.35 1.69 -17.58
C VAL A 128 -12.76 1.39 -16.21
N ALA A 129 -12.71 2.38 -15.31
CA ALA A 129 -12.24 2.19 -13.94
C ALA A 129 -13.11 1.15 -13.20
N VAL A 130 -14.43 1.32 -13.19
CA VAL A 130 -15.37 0.37 -12.57
C VAL A 130 -15.26 -1.01 -13.20
N GLY A 131 -15.16 -1.10 -14.53
CA GLY A 131 -14.97 -2.36 -15.25
C GLY A 131 -13.71 -3.09 -14.81
N SER A 132 -12.60 -2.38 -14.60
CA SER A 132 -11.35 -2.96 -14.10
C SER A 132 -11.50 -3.51 -12.67
N ILE A 133 -12.17 -2.78 -11.78
CA ILE A 133 -12.44 -3.21 -10.39
C ILE A 133 -13.28 -4.48 -10.38
N VAL A 134 -14.36 -4.52 -11.17
CA VAL A 134 -15.25 -5.68 -11.28
C VAL A 134 -14.49 -6.90 -11.82
N ALA A 135 -13.69 -6.71 -12.88
CA ALA A 135 -12.90 -7.78 -13.47
C ALA A 135 -11.89 -8.36 -12.47
N LEU A 136 -11.13 -7.51 -11.78
CA LEU A 136 -10.16 -7.94 -10.76
C LEU A 136 -10.85 -8.61 -9.56
N THR A 137 -11.98 -8.07 -9.12
CA THR A 137 -12.78 -8.68 -8.05
C THR A 137 -13.27 -10.07 -8.45
N ALA A 138 -13.77 -10.23 -9.68
CA ALA A 138 -14.21 -11.52 -10.21
C ALA A 138 -13.07 -12.55 -10.26
N VAL A 139 -11.90 -12.16 -10.77
CA VAL A 139 -10.69 -13.01 -10.78
C VAL A 139 -10.34 -13.48 -9.36
N ASN A 140 -10.37 -12.58 -8.38
CA ASN A 140 -10.04 -12.91 -6.99
C ASN A 140 -11.11 -13.74 -6.28
N CYS A 141 -12.38 -13.65 -6.70
CA CYS A 141 -13.46 -14.53 -6.24
C CYS A 141 -13.36 -15.97 -6.77
N LEU A 142 -12.63 -16.20 -7.87
CA LEU A 142 -12.44 -17.52 -8.49
C LEU A 142 -11.26 -18.32 -7.88
N GLY A 143 -10.59 -17.77 -6.88
CA GLY A 143 -9.61 -18.48 -6.06
C GLY A 143 -8.29 -17.74 -5.87
N LEU A 144 -7.69 -17.94 -4.70
CA LEU A 144 -6.46 -17.25 -4.29
C LEU A 144 -5.29 -17.49 -5.25
N LYS A 145 -5.08 -18.74 -5.70
CA LYS A 145 -4.00 -19.09 -6.64
C LYS A 145 -4.15 -18.44 -8.01
N LEU A 146 -5.37 -18.16 -8.46
CA LEU A 146 -5.58 -17.46 -9.73
C LEU A 146 -5.23 -15.99 -9.57
N GLY A 147 -5.75 -15.34 -8.52
CA GLY A 147 -5.40 -13.95 -8.18
C GLY A 147 -3.90 -13.74 -8.00
N ALA A 148 -3.22 -14.65 -7.29
CA ALA A 148 -1.76 -14.60 -7.10
C ALA A 148 -0.99 -14.81 -8.42
N ARG A 149 -1.43 -15.70 -9.32
CA ARG A 149 -0.80 -15.86 -10.64
C ARG A 149 -0.93 -14.60 -11.49
N VAL A 150 -2.11 -13.99 -11.52
CA VAL A 150 -2.32 -12.70 -12.19
C VAL A 150 -1.41 -11.64 -11.58
N GLN A 151 -1.32 -11.59 -10.25
CA GLN A 151 -0.41 -10.67 -9.55
C GLN A 151 1.05 -10.87 -9.95
N ASN A 152 1.53 -12.11 -9.96
CA ASN A 152 2.92 -12.42 -10.29
C ASN A 152 3.24 -12.00 -11.72
N VAL A 153 2.37 -12.29 -12.68
CA VAL A 153 2.58 -11.90 -14.08
C VAL A 153 2.62 -10.38 -14.23
N LEU A 154 1.63 -9.67 -13.67
CA LEU A 154 1.58 -8.20 -13.75
C LEU A 154 2.77 -7.55 -13.05
N THR A 155 3.25 -8.14 -11.95
CA THR A 155 4.42 -7.66 -11.18
C THR A 155 5.72 -7.89 -11.94
N LEU A 156 5.89 -9.06 -12.57
CA LEU A 156 7.06 -9.33 -13.40
C LEU A 156 7.11 -8.40 -14.62
N LEU A 157 5.95 -8.14 -15.26
CA LEU A 157 5.86 -7.22 -16.40
C LEU A 157 6.26 -5.79 -16.01
N LYS A 158 5.78 -5.27 -14.87
CA LYS A 158 6.16 -3.90 -14.43
C LYS A 158 7.62 -3.80 -14.00
N ILE A 159 8.19 -4.82 -13.33
CA ILE A 159 9.63 -4.86 -13.02
C ILE A 159 10.43 -4.88 -14.32
N GLY A 160 10.03 -5.70 -15.29
CA GLY A 160 10.64 -5.77 -16.61
C GLY A 160 10.57 -4.44 -17.35
N ALA A 161 9.43 -3.75 -17.31
CA ALA A 161 9.27 -2.44 -17.95
C ALA A 161 10.18 -1.36 -17.32
N LEU A 162 10.26 -1.29 -15.99
CA LEU A 162 11.20 -0.38 -15.31
C LEU A 162 12.66 -0.74 -15.60
N GLY A 163 12.99 -2.03 -15.61
CA GLY A 163 14.31 -2.52 -15.98
C GLY A 163 14.68 -2.17 -17.43
N ALA A 164 13.74 -2.30 -18.36
CA ALA A 164 13.93 -1.94 -19.77
C ALA A 164 14.11 -0.43 -19.95
N LEU A 165 13.37 0.40 -19.19
CA LEU A 165 13.55 1.85 -19.18
C LEU A 165 14.92 2.26 -18.61
N VAL A 166 15.35 1.65 -17.50
CA VAL A 166 16.70 1.91 -16.95
C VAL A 166 17.77 1.45 -17.94
N GLY A 167 17.61 0.27 -18.53
CA GLY A 167 18.52 -0.27 -19.54
C GLY A 167 18.59 0.60 -20.80
N SER A 168 17.45 1.10 -21.29
CA SER A 168 17.44 1.98 -22.47
C SER A 168 18.12 3.31 -22.21
N ALA A 169 17.95 3.88 -21.01
CA ALA A 169 18.67 5.08 -20.61
C ALA A 169 20.20 4.88 -20.59
N LEU A 170 20.68 3.69 -20.22
CA LEU A 170 22.12 3.40 -20.17
C LEU A 170 22.73 3.02 -21.53
N LEU A 171 21.94 2.38 -22.40
CA LEU A 171 22.43 1.76 -23.64
C LEU A 171 22.18 2.62 -24.89
N LEU A 172 21.19 3.51 -24.87
CA LEU A 172 20.85 4.36 -26.01
C LEU A 172 21.43 5.77 -25.85
N PRO A 173 21.75 6.46 -26.97
CA PRO A 173 22.11 7.86 -26.93
C PRO A 173 20.88 8.71 -26.53
N GLY A 174 21.11 9.82 -25.83
CA GLY A 174 20.05 10.78 -25.46
C GLY A 174 20.11 11.29 -24.03
N GLY A 175 20.90 10.65 -23.16
CA GLY A 175 21.18 11.17 -21.82
C GLY A 175 22.45 12.02 -21.74
N SER A 176 22.58 12.76 -20.64
CA SER A 176 23.69 13.64 -20.33
C SER A 176 24.04 13.60 -18.85
N ALA A 177 25.32 13.36 -18.53
CA ALA A 177 25.82 13.42 -17.17
C ALA A 177 25.81 14.85 -16.59
N GLU A 178 25.69 15.89 -17.43
CA GLU A 178 25.58 17.28 -16.99
C GLU A 178 24.33 17.54 -16.16
N HIS A 179 23.27 16.74 -16.33
CA HIS A 179 22.05 16.87 -15.52
C HIS A 179 22.26 16.49 -14.03
N PHE A 180 23.35 15.81 -13.71
CA PHE A 180 23.76 15.55 -12.33
C PHE A 180 24.60 16.69 -11.74
N ARG A 181 24.87 17.77 -12.48
CA ARG A 181 25.74 18.86 -12.05
C ARG A 181 24.93 20.14 -11.72
N PRO A 182 25.26 20.84 -10.62
CA PRO A 182 26.17 20.40 -9.56
C PRO A 182 25.56 19.25 -8.76
N PHE A 183 26.36 18.23 -8.44
CA PHE A 183 25.85 17.06 -7.71
C PHE A 183 25.44 17.47 -6.31
N PHE A 184 26.36 18.09 -5.57
CA PHE A 184 26.05 18.65 -4.26
C PHE A 184 25.32 19.99 -4.39
N PRO A 185 24.30 20.23 -3.56
CA PRO A 185 23.61 21.52 -3.54
C PRO A 185 24.59 22.61 -3.09
N GLY A 186 24.61 23.73 -3.81
CA GLY A 186 25.20 24.97 -3.31
C GLY A 186 24.21 25.70 -2.38
N GLY A 187 24.70 26.39 -1.35
CA GLY A 187 23.88 27.23 -0.47
C GLY A 187 23.46 26.58 0.85
N ASN A 188 22.47 27.18 1.53
CA ASN A 188 22.06 26.79 2.88
C ASN A 188 21.13 25.56 2.86
N LEU A 189 21.67 24.39 3.21
CA LEU A 189 20.91 23.15 3.38
C LEU A 189 19.72 23.27 4.34
N ALA A 190 19.83 24.10 5.39
CA ALA A 190 18.74 24.29 6.34
C ALA A 190 17.50 24.94 5.69
N GLY A 191 17.69 25.78 4.66
CA GLY A 191 16.59 26.37 3.90
C GLY A 191 15.85 25.37 3.01
N LEU A 192 16.46 24.20 2.74
CA LEU A 192 15.87 23.15 1.90
C LEU A 192 15.12 22.09 2.72
N ALA A 193 15.15 22.17 4.05
CA ALA A 193 14.49 21.19 4.92
C ALA A 193 12.98 21.08 4.63
N GLY A 194 12.28 22.22 4.48
CA GLY A 194 10.85 22.22 4.15
C GLY A 194 10.55 21.61 2.78
N ALA A 195 11.35 21.93 1.76
CA ALA A 195 11.19 21.36 0.42
C ALA A 195 11.47 19.85 0.38
N PHE A 196 12.48 19.40 1.13
CA PHE A 196 12.79 17.98 1.29
C PHE A 196 11.67 17.25 2.01
N SER A 197 11.05 17.87 3.02
CA SER A 197 9.88 17.34 3.71
C SER A 197 8.70 17.10 2.77
N VAL A 198 8.34 18.06 1.91
CA VAL A 198 7.24 17.91 0.94
C VAL A 198 7.55 16.77 -0.05
N ALA A 199 8.77 16.73 -0.58
CA ALA A 199 9.21 15.65 -1.47
C ALA A 199 9.18 14.28 -0.77
N MET A 200 9.55 14.23 0.52
CA MET A 200 9.51 13.00 1.32
C MET A 200 8.09 12.47 1.47
N VAL A 201 7.09 13.33 1.71
CA VAL A 201 5.67 12.91 1.78
C VAL A 201 5.24 12.22 0.48
N ALA A 202 5.55 12.83 -0.67
CA ALA A 202 5.20 12.26 -1.98
C ALA A 202 5.92 10.93 -2.26
N VAL A 203 7.21 10.82 -1.88
CA VAL A 203 7.98 9.59 -2.02
C VAL A 203 7.48 8.48 -1.10
N LEU A 204 7.15 8.81 0.15
CA LEU A 204 6.60 7.84 1.11
C LEU A 204 5.28 7.23 0.62
N TRP A 205 4.47 8.01 -0.09
CA TRP A 205 3.31 7.46 -0.79
C TRP A 205 3.70 6.48 -1.91
N ALA A 206 4.71 6.81 -2.72
CA ALA A 206 5.17 5.92 -3.78
C ALA A 206 5.68 4.56 -3.27
N TYR A 207 6.10 4.49 -2.00
CA TYR A 207 6.51 3.28 -1.31
C TYR A 207 5.38 2.55 -0.57
N ASP A 208 4.18 3.11 -0.48
CA ASP A 208 3.09 2.47 0.27
C ASP A 208 2.69 1.13 -0.37
N GLY A 209 2.35 0.14 0.46
CA GLY A 209 1.99 -1.22 0.01
C GLY A 209 2.87 -2.36 0.53
N TRP A 210 3.98 -2.06 1.24
CA TRP A 210 4.81 -3.08 1.90
C TRP A 210 4.08 -3.87 3.00
N ILE A 211 2.95 -3.36 3.49
CA ILE A 211 2.13 -3.95 4.54
C ILE A 211 1.15 -5.03 4.03
N GLU A 212 0.80 -5.00 2.74
CA GLU A 212 -0.37 -5.70 2.18
C GLU A 212 -0.37 -7.20 2.44
N ILE A 213 0.79 -7.85 2.33
CA ILE A 213 0.91 -9.29 2.58
C ILE A 213 0.50 -9.71 4.00
N THR A 214 0.57 -8.79 4.97
CA THR A 214 0.15 -9.08 6.35
C THR A 214 -1.35 -9.31 6.47
N TYR A 215 -2.17 -8.78 5.56
CA TYR A 215 -3.62 -8.98 5.59
C TYR A 215 -4.02 -10.41 5.27
N VAL A 216 -3.17 -11.15 4.55
CA VAL A 216 -3.38 -12.55 4.14
C VAL A 216 -2.44 -13.51 4.89
N GLY A 217 -1.97 -13.14 6.08
CA GLY A 217 -1.00 -13.95 6.85
C GLY A 217 -1.44 -15.39 7.12
N SER A 218 -2.75 -15.63 7.23
CA SER A 218 -3.34 -16.97 7.39
C SER A 218 -3.29 -17.84 6.12
N GLU A 219 -3.06 -17.23 4.96
CA GLU A 219 -2.98 -17.89 3.65
C GLU A 219 -1.54 -18.05 3.14
N VAL A 220 -0.55 -17.55 3.91
CA VAL A 220 0.88 -17.70 3.61
C VAL A 220 1.43 -19.03 4.12
N ARG A 221 2.23 -19.72 3.30
CA ARG A 221 2.97 -20.92 3.67
C ARG A 221 4.17 -20.57 4.54
N ASP A 222 4.37 -21.31 5.63
CA ASP A 222 5.44 -21.07 6.61
C ASP A 222 5.57 -19.57 6.97
N PRO A 223 4.50 -18.97 7.52
CA PRO A 223 4.41 -17.51 7.64
C PRO A 223 5.50 -16.91 8.52
N GLY A 224 6.00 -17.66 9.52
CA GLY A 224 7.08 -17.22 10.41
C GLY A 224 8.39 -16.92 9.67
N ARG A 225 8.65 -17.59 8.54
CA ARG A 225 9.81 -17.32 7.68
C ARG A 225 9.45 -16.53 6.43
N THR A 226 8.31 -16.82 5.83
CA THR A 226 7.90 -16.23 4.55
C THR A 226 7.56 -14.76 4.68
N LEU A 227 6.76 -14.36 5.69
CA LEU A 227 6.33 -12.96 5.84
C LEU A 227 7.52 -12.00 6.05
N PRO A 228 8.47 -12.25 6.98
CA PRO A 228 9.61 -11.36 7.15
C PRO A 228 10.48 -11.25 5.90
N ARG A 229 10.72 -12.39 5.22
CA ARG A 229 11.54 -12.43 4.02
C ARG A 229 10.87 -11.69 2.86
N SER A 230 9.59 -11.95 2.60
CA SER A 230 8.89 -11.28 1.51
C SER A 230 8.85 -9.77 1.74
N ILE A 231 8.51 -9.32 2.94
CA ILE A 231 8.43 -7.90 3.28
C ILE A 231 9.78 -7.21 3.05
N ALA A 232 10.88 -7.77 3.58
CA ALA A 232 12.21 -7.17 3.42
C ALA A 232 12.67 -7.18 1.95
N ILE A 233 12.57 -8.32 1.25
CA ILE A 233 12.98 -8.45 -0.16
C ILE A 233 12.21 -7.48 -1.03
N SER A 234 10.89 -7.37 -0.84
CA SER A 234 10.06 -6.45 -1.61
C SER A 234 10.51 -5.00 -1.45
N VAL A 235 10.77 -4.55 -0.21
CA VAL A 235 11.21 -3.17 0.02
C VAL A 235 12.58 -2.92 -0.59
N PHE A 236 13.57 -3.78 -0.36
CA PHE A 236 14.90 -3.60 -0.96
C PHE A 236 14.86 -3.57 -2.50
N LEU A 237 14.06 -4.45 -3.11
CA LEU A 237 13.89 -4.48 -4.56
C LEU A 237 13.29 -3.17 -5.07
N VAL A 238 12.22 -2.67 -4.44
CA VAL A 238 11.55 -1.43 -4.85
C VAL A 238 12.46 -0.21 -4.64
N VAL A 239 13.21 -0.15 -3.53
CA VAL A 239 14.20 0.92 -3.30
C VAL A 239 15.25 0.95 -4.40
N GLY A 240 15.80 -0.22 -4.76
CA GLY A 240 16.77 -0.33 -5.85
C GLY A 240 16.19 0.12 -7.19
N LEU A 241 14.99 -0.39 -7.54
CA LEU A 241 14.31 -0.02 -8.78
C LEU A 241 14.01 1.48 -8.83
N TYR A 242 13.44 2.05 -7.76
CA TYR A 242 13.07 3.46 -7.74
C TYR A 242 14.28 4.39 -7.80
N ALA A 243 15.36 4.07 -7.07
CA ALA A 243 16.59 4.86 -7.15
C ALA A 243 17.21 4.80 -8.56
N LEU A 244 17.27 3.61 -9.17
CA LEU A 244 17.79 3.44 -10.52
C LEU A 244 16.93 4.12 -11.59
N THR A 245 15.60 4.01 -11.48
CA THR A 245 14.65 4.67 -12.38
C THR A 245 14.77 6.18 -12.28
N ASN A 246 14.88 6.76 -11.09
CA ASN A 246 15.07 8.21 -10.93
C ASN A 246 16.45 8.68 -11.40
N ALA A 247 17.50 7.88 -11.22
CA ALA A 247 18.80 8.16 -11.81
C ALA A 247 18.75 8.13 -13.34
N ALA A 248 18.03 7.16 -13.93
CA ALA A 248 17.80 7.10 -15.36
C ALA A 248 17.00 8.32 -15.87
N TYR A 249 15.97 8.77 -15.14
CA TYR A 249 15.25 9.99 -15.47
C TYR A 249 16.14 11.22 -15.46
N LEU A 250 16.95 11.41 -14.41
CA LEU A 250 17.90 12.53 -14.35
C LEU A 250 18.96 12.46 -15.44
N TYR A 251 19.41 11.26 -15.81
CA TYR A 251 20.35 11.12 -16.92
C TYR A 251 19.73 11.61 -18.23
N VAL A 252 18.46 11.29 -18.49
CA VAL A 252 17.79 11.63 -19.75
C VAL A 252 17.22 13.05 -19.77
N LEU A 253 16.69 13.51 -18.65
CA LEU A 253 15.95 14.76 -18.52
C LEU A 253 16.63 15.67 -17.49
N SER A 254 16.75 16.96 -17.82
CA SER A 254 17.22 17.93 -16.85
C SER A 254 16.21 18.08 -15.69
N PRO A 255 16.67 18.43 -14.47
CA PRO A 255 15.81 18.76 -13.33
C PRO A 255 14.60 19.65 -13.68
N HIS A 256 14.82 20.69 -14.49
CA HIS A 256 13.78 21.60 -14.93
C HIS A 256 12.74 20.92 -15.84
N ARG A 257 13.18 20.09 -16.80
CA ARG A 257 12.24 19.34 -17.65
C ARG A 257 11.43 18.32 -16.86
N MET A 258 12.06 17.64 -15.89
CA MET A 258 11.35 16.72 -15.00
C MET A 258 10.25 17.44 -14.21
N ALA A 259 10.54 18.63 -13.66
CA ALA A 259 9.58 19.41 -12.87
C ALA A 259 8.33 19.86 -13.65
N GLN A 260 8.46 20.02 -14.98
CA GLN A 260 7.37 20.44 -15.87
C GLN A 260 6.62 19.26 -16.50
N SER A 261 7.10 18.04 -16.29
CA SER A 261 6.54 16.85 -16.89
C SER A 261 5.29 16.39 -16.16
N SER A 262 4.23 16.07 -16.90
CA SER A 262 3.09 15.34 -16.34
C SER A 262 3.41 13.85 -16.14
N LEU A 263 4.33 13.29 -16.93
CA LEU A 263 4.70 11.88 -16.95
C LEU A 263 6.19 11.71 -17.28
N VAL A 264 7.02 11.75 -16.25
CA VAL A 264 8.49 11.75 -16.38
C VAL A 264 8.97 10.51 -17.15
N GLY A 265 8.32 9.36 -16.92
CA GLY A 265 8.64 8.13 -17.61
C GLY A 265 8.42 8.19 -19.13
N SER A 266 7.27 8.73 -19.55
CA SER A 266 6.92 8.84 -20.96
C SER A 266 7.81 9.85 -21.67
N ASP A 267 8.12 10.97 -21.02
CA ASP A 267 9.01 12.00 -21.59
C ASP A 267 10.44 11.49 -21.73
N ALA A 268 10.96 10.74 -20.75
CA ALA A 268 12.27 10.11 -20.86
C ALA A 268 12.32 9.11 -22.02
N ALA A 269 11.28 8.27 -22.17
CA ALA A 269 11.21 7.32 -23.27
C ALA A 269 11.01 8.01 -24.64
N MET A 270 10.33 9.16 -24.67
CA MET A 270 10.20 9.99 -25.87
C MET A 270 11.56 10.50 -26.35
N VAL A 271 12.45 10.91 -25.44
CA VAL A 271 13.81 11.33 -25.77
C VAL A 271 14.66 10.17 -26.29
N LEU A 272 14.56 8.99 -25.67
CA LEU A 272 15.43 7.84 -25.99
C LEU A 272 15.01 7.06 -27.24
N ILE A 273 13.71 6.83 -27.42
CA ILE A 273 13.16 5.89 -28.40
C ILE A 273 12.17 6.57 -29.36
N GLY A 274 11.66 7.75 -29.00
CA GLY A 274 10.63 8.44 -29.76
C GLY A 274 9.19 8.06 -29.36
N PRO A 275 8.20 8.30 -30.23
CA PRO A 275 6.78 8.12 -29.88
C PRO A 275 6.42 6.70 -29.47
N LEU A 276 7.08 5.70 -30.06
CA LEU A 276 6.92 4.30 -29.69
C LEU A 276 7.36 4.05 -28.23
N GLY A 277 8.46 4.66 -27.79
CA GLY A 277 8.92 4.55 -26.40
C GLY A 277 7.93 5.14 -25.41
N ALA A 278 7.43 6.34 -25.70
CA ALA A 278 6.40 6.99 -24.87
C ALA A 278 5.13 6.12 -24.78
N ALA A 279 4.69 5.54 -25.90
CA ALA A 279 3.56 4.60 -25.92
C ALA A 279 3.84 3.33 -25.11
N LEU A 280 5.02 2.73 -25.21
CA LEU A 280 5.39 1.55 -24.41
C LEU A 280 5.39 1.85 -22.91
N VAL A 281 5.86 3.02 -22.49
CA VAL A 281 5.80 3.43 -21.08
C VAL A 281 4.36 3.67 -20.63
N ALA A 282 3.52 4.33 -21.44
CA ALA A 282 2.10 4.45 -21.13
C ALA A 282 1.43 3.08 -20.94
N GLY A 283 1.73 2.11 -21.81
CA GLY A 283 1.29 0.72 -21.65
C GLY A 283 1.81 0.06 -20.36
N ALA A 284 3.07 0.31 -20.00
CA ALA A 284 3.64 -0.19 -18.74
C ALA A 284 2.94 0.41 -17.51
N ILE A 285 2.55 1.68 -17.55
CA ILE A 285 1.78 2.33 -16.47
C ILE A 285 0.40 1.67 -16.32
N ILE A 286 -0.28 1.37 -17.43
CA ILE A 286 -1.57 0.65 -17.44
C ILE A 286 -1.41 -0.73 -16.78
N VAL A 287 -0.39 -1.51 -17.17
CA VAL A 287 -0.10 -2.81 -16.54
C VAL A 287 0.27 -2.66 -15.06
N SER A 288 1.04 -1.63 -14.72
CA SER A 288 1.48 -1.35 -13.35
C SER A 288 0.29 -1.06 -12.43
N THR A 289 -0.57 -0.12 -12.82
CA THR A 289 -1.77 0.26 -12.06
C THR A 289 -2.75 -0.89 -11.92
N LEU A 290 -2.99 -1.68 -12.98
CA LEU A 290 -3.83 -2.87 -12.91
C LEU A 290 -3.26 -3.91 -11.92
N GLY A 291 -1.94 -4.13 -11.94
CA GLY A 291 -1.26 -5.03 -11.00
C GLY A 291 -1.26 -4.55 -9.55
N ALA A 292 -1.16 -3.24 -9.32
CA ALA A 292 -1.27 -2.69 -7.97
C ALA A 292 -2.67 -2.90 -7.41
N ASN A 293 -3.69 -2.62 -8.23
CA ASN A 293 -5.09 -2.86 -7.86
C ASN A 293 -5.40 -4.33 -7.61
N ASN A 294 -4.88 -5.25 -8.43
CA ASN A 294 -5.10 -6.68 -8.20
C ASN A 294 -4.52 -7.11 -6.84
N GLY A 295 -3.34 -6.60 -6.48
CA GLY A 295 -2.70 -6.86 -5.19
C GLY A 295 -3.58 -6.43 -4.03
N ILE A 296 -4.03 -5.17 -4.04
CA ILE A 296 -4.89 -4.61 -2.98
C ILE A 296 -6.24 -5.35 -2.92
N VAL A 297 -6.90 -5.59 -4.06
CA VAL A 297 -8.16 -6.34 -4.11
C VAL A 297 -8.02 -7.74 -3.52
N LEU A 298 -6.90 -8.41 -3.82
CA LEU A 298 -6.60 -9.73 -3.30
C LEU A 298 -6.41 -9.70 -1.77
N THR A 299 -5.66 -8.75 -1.22
CA THR A 299 -5.25 -8.76 0.19
C THR A 299 -6.30 -8.15 1.11
N SER A 300 -6.81 -6.97 0.80
CA SER A 300 -7.54 -6.14 1.78
C SER A 300 -8.91 -6.69 2.16
N ALA A 301 -9.52 -7.55 1.33
CA ALA A 301 -10.81 -8.18 1.64
C ALA A 301 -10.74 -9.09 2.89
N ARG A 302 -9.53 -9.48 3.31
CA ARG A 302 -9.32 -10.28 4.52
C ARG A 302 -9.56 -9.49 5.81
N ILE A 303 -9.52 -8.15 5.75
CA ILE A 303 -9.83 -7.28 6.90
C ILE A 303 -11.32 -7.38 7.29
N PRO A 304 -12.30 -7.04 6.41
CA PRO A 304 -13.71 -7.20 6.75
C PRO A 304 -14.08 -8.66 7.04
N TYR A 305 -13.45 -9.64 6.37
CA TYR A 305 -13.60 -11.07 6.71
C TYR A 305 -13.20 -11.36 8.17
N ALA A 306 -12.01 -10.91 8.61
CA ALA A 306 -11.50 -11.17 9.96
C ALA A 306 -12.38 -10.50 11.03
N VAL A 307 -12.82 -9.27 10.79
CA VAL A 307 -13.65 -8.52 11.75
C VAL A 307 -15.05 -9.10 11.86
N SER A 308 -15.62 -9.59 10.75
CA SER A 308 -16.85 -10.37 10.77
C SER A 308 -16.71 -11.67 11.56
N ARG A 309 -15.56 -12.36 11.46
CA ARG A 309 -15.26 -13.57 12.25
C ARG A 309 -15.07 -13.27 13.74
N ALA A 310 -14.62 -12.07 14.10
CA ALA A 310 -14.59 -11.58 15.48
C ALA A 310 -15.98 -11.21 16.04
N GLY A 311 -17.04 -11.26 15.21
CA GLY A 311 -18.41 -10.89 15.57
C GLY A 311 -18.62 -9.39 15.71
N LEU A 312 -17.75 -8.58 15.09
CA LEU A 312 -17.77 -7.12 15.14
C LEU A 312 -18.25 -6.50 13.82
N PHE A 313 -18.70 -7.32 12.87
CA PHE A 313 -19.24 -6.88 11.59
C PHE A 313 -20.27 -7.88 11.06
N PHE A 314 -20.82 -7.63 9.87
CA PHE A 314 -21.87 -8.49 9.31
C PHE A 314 -21.39 -9.94 9.13
N ARG A 315 -22.11 -10.90 9.73
CA ARG A 315 -21.71 -12.32 9.80
C ARG A 315 -21.46 -12.96 8.42
N TRP A 316 -22.22 -12.55 7.40
CA TRP A 316 -22.11 -13.10 6.05
C TRP A 316 -20.77 -12.80 5.35
N MET A 317 -20.08 -11.71 5.71
CA MET A 317 -18.74 -11.41 5.18
C MET A 317 -17.63 -12.30 5.78
N GLY A 318 -17.90 -12.97 6.90
CA GLY A 318 -16.99 -13.95 7.51
C GLY A 318 -17.04 -15.33 6.85
N GLY A 319 -17.84 -15.51 5.79
CA GLY A 319 -17.97 -16.77 5.07
C GLY A 319 -16.85 -17.03 4.06
N VAL A 320 -16.48 -18.30 3.88
CA VAL A 320 -15.50 -18.74 2.88
C VAL A 320 -16.19 -19.60 1.82
N HIS A 321 -15.92 -19.33 0.54
CA HIS A 321 -16.52 -20.07 -0.56
C HIS A 321 -16.05 -21.55 -0.57
N PRO A 322 -16.96 -22.55 -0.60
CA PRO A 322 -16.60 -23.98 -0.49
C PRO A 322 -15.60 -24.49 -1.53
N ARG A 323 -15.72 -24.02 -2.77
CA ARG A 323 -14.85 -24.45 -3.90
C ARG A 323 -13.55 -23.65 -4.01
N PHE A 324 -13.60 -22.34 -3.81
CA PHE A 324 -12.52 -21.41 -4.15
C PHE A 324 -11.68 -21.02 -2.92
N HIS A 325 -12.15 -21.33 -1.71
CA HIS A 325 -11.48 -21.02 -0.45
C HIS A 325 -11.17 -19.53 -0.27
N THR A 326 -12.03 -18.66 -0.81
CA THR A 326 -11.90 -17.20 -0.79
C THR A 326 -13.10 -16.55 -0.08
N PRO A 327 -12.91 -15.39 0.57
CA PRO A 327 -13.99 -14.67 1.25
C PRO A 327 -14.80 -13.83 0.24
N ASN A 328 -15.55 -14.49 -0.64
CA ASN A 328 -16.22 -13.83 -1.78
C ASN A 328 -17.17 -12.71 -1.37
N ALA A 329 -17.88 -12.87 -0.26
CA ALA A 329 -18.73 -11.82 0.30
C ALA A 329 -17.95 -10.54 0.62
N ALA A 330 -16.78 -10.67 1.25
CA ALA A 330 -15.91 -9.55 1.57
C ALA A 330 -15.30 -8.91 0.31
N LEU A 331 -14.85 -9.74 -0.64
CA LEU A 331 -14.34 -9.28 -1.94
C LEU A 331 -15.38 -8.47 -2.71
N LEU A 332 -16.61 -8.99 -2.85
CA LEU A 332 -17.69 -8.32 -3.55
C LEU A 332 -18.10 -7.01 -2.87
N THR A 333 -18.16 -6.98 -1.54
CA THR A 333 -18.46 -5.75 -0.79
C THR A 333 -17.39 -4.70 -1.03
N GLN A 334 -16.12 -5.07 -0.88
CA GLN A 334 -15.01 -4.15 -1.12
C GLN A 334 -15.02 -3.63 -2.55
N GLY A 335 -15.20 -4.51 -3.54
CA GLY A 335 -15.28 -4.14 -4.95
C GLY A 335 -16.43 -3.18 -5.23
N ALA A 336 -17.60 -3.40 -4.62
CA ALA A 336 -18.75 -2.50 -4.74
C ALA A 336 -18.49 -1.12 -4.13
N VAL A 337 -17.89 -1.06 -2.93
CA VAL A 337 -17.53 0.21 -2.28
C VAL A 337 -16.46 0.96 -3.10
N ALA A 338 -15.45 0.25 -3.61
CA ALA A 338 -14.43 0.85 -4.48
C ALA A 338 -15.02 1.36 -5.79
N ALA A 339 -15.93 0.61 -6.41
CA ALA A 339 -16.64 1.05 -7.62
C ALA A 339 -17.50 2.30 -7.35
N ALA A 340 -18.16 2.38 -6.19
CA ALA A 340 -18.90 3.57 -5.79
C ALA A 340 -17.97 4.80 -5.66
N PHE A 341 -16.81 4.64 -5.03
CA PHE A 341 -15.80 5.72 -4.97
C PHE A 341 -15.29 6.13 -6.35
N ALA A 342 -15.06 5.18 -7.26
CA ALA A 342 -14.63 5.49 -8.62
C ALA A 342 -15.68 6.30 -9.41
N LEU A 343 -16.96 6.20 -9.04
CA LEU A 343 -18.03 6.99 -9.64
C LEU A 343 -18.15 8.40 -9.06
N THR A 344 -17.83 8.59 -7.77
CA THR A 344 -18.07 9.84 -7.03
C THR A 344 -16.83 10.72 -6.85
N GLY A 345 -15.64 10.13 -6.75
CA GLY A 345 -14.44 10.84 -6.27
C GLY A 345 -13.56 11.45 -7.36
N THR A 346 -12.84 12.52 -6.99
CA THR A 346 -11.60 12.94 -7.64
C THR A 346 -10.42 12.25 -6.97
N TYR A 347 -9.39 11.94 -7.76
CA TYR A 347 -8.20 11.19 -7.34
C TYR A 347 -7.52 11.80 -6.10
N ASP A 348 -7.36 13.13 -6.08
CA ASP A 348 -6.61 13.85 -5.06
C ASP A 348 -7.26 13.81 -3.67
N GLN A 349 -8.60 13.87 -3.60
CA GLN A 349 -9.31 13.83 -2.32
C GLN A 349 -9.23 12.45 -1.66
N LEU A 350 -9.42 11.39 -2.45
CA LEU A 350 -9.32 10.02 -1.97
C LEU A 350 -7.92 9.73 -1.42
N PHE A 351 -6.90 10.26 -2.08
CA PHE A 351 -5.50 10.12 -1.69
C PHE A 351 -5.21 10.74 -0.31
N THR A 352 -5.60 11.99 -0.07
CA THR A 352 -5.30 12.68 1.22
C THR A 352 -5.92 11.97 2.42
N TYR A 353 -7.15 11.44 2.28
CA TYR A 353 -7.79 10.68 3.35
C TYR A 353 -7.03 9.39 3.70
N VAL A 354 -6.50 8.70 2.69
CA VAL A 354 -5.75 7.46 2.86
C VAL A 354 -4.46 7.73 3.63
N VAL A 355 -3.67 8.74 3.22
CA VAL A 355 -2.37 9.02 3.83
C VAL A 355 -2.49 9.31 5.33
N PHE A 356 -3.39 10.21 5.71
CA PHE A 356 -3.62 10.56 7.11
C PHE A 356 -3.98 9.33 7.96
N ALA A 357 -4.98 8.56 7.51
CA ALA A 357 -5.48 7.42 8.28
C ALA A 357 -4.47 6.27 8.35
N SER A 358 -3.86 5.89 7.22
CA SER A 358 -2.94 4.76 7.14
C SER A 358 -1.71 4.99 8.00
N TRP A 359 -1.07 6.16 7.91
CA TRP A 359 0.18 6.42 8.64
C TRP A 359 0.00 6.52 10.16
N MET A 360 -1.16 6.98 10.62
CA MET A 360 -1.52 6.89 12.04
C MET A 360 -1.52 5.42 12.50
N PHE A 361 -2.19 4.53 11.78
CA PHE A 361 -2.25 3.11 12.13
C PHE A 361 -0.92 2.36 11.90
N TYR A 362 -0.09 2.81 10.96
CA TYR A 362 1.27 2.29 10.77
C TYR A 362 2.15 2.62 11.98
N GLY A 363 2.11 3.87 12.47
CA GLY A 363 2.81 4.27 13.69
C GLY A 363 2.35 3.47 14.91
N MET A 364 1.02 3.28 15.05
CA MET A 364 0.46 2.43 16.10
C MET A 364 0.90 0.96 15.99
N SER A 365 1.06 0.44 14.78
CA SER A 365 1.56 -0.92 14.54
C SER A 365 3.02 -1.05 14.96
N ALA A 366 3.89 -0.08 14.65
CA ALA A 366 5.26 -0.09 15.15
C ALA A 366 5.31 -0.01 16.69
N ALA A 367 4.46 0.83 17.30
CA ALA A 367 4.32 0.87 18.77
C ALA A 367 3.77 -0.45 19.34
N ALA A 368 2.98 -1.21 18.58
CA ALA A 368 2.45 -2.50 18.99
C ALA A 368 3.58 -3.52 19.20
N VAL A 369 4.67 -3.45 18.43
CA VAL A 369 5.87 -4.29 18.64
C VAL A 369 6.43 -4.06 20.04
N MET A 370 6.64 -2.80 20.42
CA MET A 370 7.17 -2.42 21.74
C MET A 370 6.23 -2.85 22.86
N ARG A 371 4.92 -2.57 22.70
CA ARG A 371 3.91 -2.93 23.69
C ARG A 371 3.80 -4.45 23.86
N LEU A 372 3.76 -5.23 22.77
CA LEU A 372 3.63 -6.69 22.84
C LEU A 372 4.86 -7.37 23.45
N ARG A 373 6.06 -6.77 23.33
CA ARG A 373 7.25 -7.26 24.05
C ARG A 373 7.14 -7.09 25.57
N ALA A 374 6.52 -6.01 26.04
CA ALA A 374 6.29 -5.79 27.46
C ALA A 374 5.12 -6.63 28.01
N VAL A 375 4.04 -6.74 27.23
CA VAL A 375 2.74 -7.23 27.71
C VAL A 375 2.52 -8.73 27.41
N ALA A 376 3.25 -9.29 26.45
CA ALA A 376 3.22 -10.69 26.04
C ALA A 376 4.64 -11.21 25.73
N PRO A 377 5.56 -11.25 26.71
CA PRO A 377 6.95 -11.61 26.48
C PRO A 377 7.12 -13.02 25.91
N GLN A 378 6.24 -13.96 26.29
CA GLN A 378 6.28 -15.36 25.86
C GLN A 378 5.77 -15.62 24.44
N LEU A 379 5.18 -14.61 23.76
CA LEU A 379 4.70 -14.76 22.39
C LEU A 379 5.85 -15.25 21.48
N PRO A 380 5.70 -16.39 20.77
CA PRO A 380 6.72 -16.84 19.82
C PRO A 380 6.96 -15.79 18.75
N ARG A 381 8.23 -15.42 18.55
CA ARG A 381 8.67 -14.42 17.57
C ARG A 381 9.68 -15.06 16.62
N PRO A 382 9.22 -15.75 15.55
CA PRO A 382 10.11 -16.37 14.56
C PRO A 382 11.07 -15.38 13.91
N TYR A 383 10.66 -14.12 13.82
CA TYR A 383 11.50 -12.99 13.45
C TYR A 383 11.37 -11.90 14.52
N ARG A 384 12.47 -11.21 14.78
CA ARG A 384 12.55 -10.06 15.69
C ARG A 384 13.07 -8.86 14.90
N VAL A 385 12.41 -7.72 15.05
CA VAL A 385 12.75 -6.47 14.37
C VAL A 385 14.21 -6.11 14.63
N TRP A 386 14.96 -5.95 13.55
CA TRP A 386 16.35 -5.51 13.60
C TRP A 386 16.43 -4.08 14.13
N GLY A 387 17.48 -3.77 14.92
CA GLY A 387 17.69 -2.45 15.49
C GLY A 387 16.71 -2.07 16.62
N TYR A 388 16.01 -3.02 17.23
CA TYR A 388 15.18 -2.73 18.41
C TYR A 388 16.01 -2.16 19.58
N PRO A 389 15.54 -1.11 20.29
CA PRO A 389 14.26 -0.41 20.11
C PRO A 389 14.31 0.78 19.14
N VAL A 390 15.49 1.11 18.58
CA VAL A 390 15.69 2.30 17.73
C VAL A 390 14.81 2.27 16.48
N THR A 391 14.75 1.15 15.77
CA THR A 391 13.94 0.99 14.54
C THR A 391 12.47 1.39 14.72
N PRO A 392 11.69 0.80 15.66
CA PRO A 392 10.32 1.24 15.88
C PRO A 392 10.22 2.68 16.38
N MET A 393 11.13 3.16 17.25
CA MET A 393 11.09 4.55 17.74
C MET A 393 11.26 5.58 16.62
N VAL A 394 12.22 5.35 15.72
CA VAL A 394 12.46 6.24 14.58
C VAL A 394 11.27 6.22 13.63
N PHE A 395 10.71 5.05 13.32
CA PHE A 395 9.54 4.96 12.46
C PHE A 395 8.30 5.63 13.09
N ILE A 396 8.07 5.46 14.40
CA ILE A 396 6.98 6.14 15.11
C ILE A 396 7.16 7.66 15.04
N ALA A 397 8.37 8.17 15.25
CA ALA A 397 8.65 9.60 15.15
C ALA A 397 8.34 10.14 13.74
N PHE A 398 8.74 9.42 12.68
CA PHE A 398 8.41 9.77 11.30
C PHE A 398 6.90 9.71 11.02
N ALA A 399 6.20 8.70 11.52
CA ALA A 399 4.75 8.58 11.35
C ALA A 399 4.01 9.74 12.04
N LEU A 400 4.41 10.10 13.27
CA LEU A 400 3.85 11.25 14.00
C LEU A 400 4.14 12.56 13.27
N TRP A 401 5.36 12.75 12.77
CA TRP A 401 5.73 13.90 11.98
C TRP A 401 4.88 14.01 10.71
N LEU A 402 4.72 12.91 9.96
CA LEU A 402 3.93 12.90 8.72
C LEU A 402 2.46 13.23 9.01
N VAL A 403 1.86 12.60 10.02
CA VAL A 403 0.48 12.88 10.41
C VAL A 403 0.30 14.34 10.82
N ALA A 404 1.25 14.91 11.59
CA ALA A 404 1.21 16.33 11.95
C ALA A 404 1.32 17.25 10.72
N SER A 405 2.23 16.95 9.79
CA SER A 405 2.37 17.70 8.54
C SER A 405 1.09 17.64 7.70
N THR A 406 0.47 16.47 7.55
CA THR A 406 -0.80 16.33 6.82
C THR A 406 -1.95 17.12 7.46
N ILE A 407 -2.02 17.17 8.80
CA ILE A 407 -3.00 18.02 9.50
C ILE A 407 -2.78 19.50 9.18
N THR A 408 -1.53 19.95 9.09
CA THR A 408 -1.23 21.36 8.77
C THR A 408 -1.45 21.71 7.31
N GLU A 409 -1.13 20.79 6.39
CA GLU A 409 -1.24 21.01 4.94
C GLU A 409 -2.67 20.82 4.42
N SER A 410 -3.44 19.92 5.04
CA SER A 410 -4.81 19.55 4.62
C SER A 410 -5.71 19.35 5.85
N PRO A 411 -6.04 20.43 6.58
CA PRO A 411 -6.75 20.35 7.86
C PRO A 411 -8.19 19.85 7.71
N LEU A 412 -8.88 20.22 6.63
CA LEU A 412 -10.25 19.78 6.37
C LEU A 412 -10.28 18.26 6.14
N GLU A 413 -9.40 17.78 5.26
CA GLU A 413 -9.34 16.38 4.87
C GLU A 413 -8.91 15.50 6.06
N SER A 414 -7.92 15.94 6.82
CA SER A 414 -7.48 15.28 8.06
C SER A 414 -8.57 15.27 9.12
N GLY A 415 -9.33 16.37 9.26
CA GLY A 415 -10.47 16.47 10.16
C GLY A 415 -11.59 15.50 9.80
N ILE A 416 -11.92 15.37 8.51
CA ILE A 416 -12.88 14.37 8.01
C ILE A 416 -12.38 12.95 8.30
N GLY A 417 -11.11 12.65 8.01
CA GLY A 417 -10.50 11.35 8.31
C GLY A 417 -10.59 11.00 9.80
N GLY A 418 -10.25 11.95 10.68
CA GLY A 418 -10.39 11.80 12.13
C GLY A 418 -11.83 11.59 12.58
N ALA A 419 -12.78 12.33 12.01
CA ALA A 419 -14.21 12.17 12.30
C ALA A 419 -14.72 10.78 11.90
N ILE A 420 -14.30 10.24 10.75
CA ILE A 420 -14.71 8.90 10.32
C ILE A 420 -14.10 7.82 11.21
N ILE A 421 -12.85 7.97 11.63
CA ILE A 421 -12.23 7.07 12.62
C ILE A 421 -13.05 7.10 13.93
N LEU A 422 -13.34 8.28 14.46
CA LEU A 422 -14.11 8.41 15.71
C LEU A 422 -15.55 7.91 15.60
N ALA A 423 -16.17 8.04 14.43
CA ALA A 423 -17.48 7.46 14.14
C ALA A 423 -17.48 5.91 14.21
N GLY A 424 -16.32 5.27 14.12
CA GLY A 424 -16.16 3.85 14.39
C GLY A 424 -16.46 3.46 15.85
N VAL A 425 -16.32 4.36 16.83
CA VAL A 425 -16.58 4.08 18.26
C VAL A 425 -18.05 3.73 18.54
N PRO A 426 -19.05 4.53 18.14
CA PRO A 426 -20.45 4.16 18.34
C PRO A 426 -20.82 2.89 17.56
N VAL A 427 -20.27 2.69 16.36
CA VAL A 427 -20.51 1.48 15.56
C VAL A 427 -19.93 0.24 16.24
N TYR A 428 -18.74 0.33 16.82
CA TYR A 428 -18.15 -0.74 17.64
C TYR A 428 -19.05 -1.11 18.81
N ARG A 429 -19.56 -0.12 19.55
CA ARG A 429 -20.45 -0.33 20.70
C ARG A 429 -21.75 -1.03 20.27
N TYR A 430 -22.30 -0.65 19.13
CA TYR A 430 -23.49 -1.28 18.55
C TYR A 430 -23.27 -2.78 18.28
N TRP A 431 -22.19 -3.13 17.57
CA TRP A 431 -21.88 -4.53 17.26
C TRP A 431 -21.55 -5.36 18.50
N ARG A 432 -20.78 -4.78 19.44
CA ARG A 432 -20.48 -5.43 20.71
C ARG A 432 -21.74 -5.70 21.55
N GLY A 433 -22.68 -4.76 21.58
CA GLY A 433 -23.97 -4.93 22.26
C GLY A 433 -24.80 -6.09 21.70
N ARG A 434 -24.86 -6.21 20.37
CA ARG A 434 -25.56 -7.33 19.70
C ARG A 434 -24.94 -8.69 20.01
N ARG A 435 -23.61 -8.78 20.02
CA ARG A 435 -22.91 -10.03 20.36
C ARG A 435 -23.23 -10.51 21.77
N ASN A 436 -23.30 -9.59 22.73
CA ASN A 436 -23.66 -9.90 24.11
C ASN A 436 -25.14 -10.34 24.23
N GLY A 437 -26.04 -9.75 23.45
CA GLY A 437 -27.45 -10.16 23.39
C GLY A 437 -27.68 -11.55 22.78
N GLU A 438 -26.93 -11.92 21.73
CA GLU A 438 -26.99 -13.27 21.14
C GLU A 438 -26.38 -14.35 22.06
N SER A 439 -25.35 -13.99 22.83
CA SER A 439 -24.70 -14.92 23.79
C SER A 439 -25.50 -15.12 25.07
N GLY A 440 -26.38 -14.17 25.44
CA GLY A 440 -27.28 -14.29 26.60
C GLY A 440 -28.46 -15.25 26.40
N GLY A 441 -28.71 -15.72 25.16
CA GLY A 441 -29.73 -16.71 24.83
C GLY A 441 -29.20 -18.13 24.62
N MET A 442 -27.88 -18.33 24.65
CA MET A 442 -27.24 -19.64 24.55
C MET A 442 -26.57 -19.97 25.89
N VAL A 443 -27.12 -20.96 26.59
CA VAL A 443 -26.55 -21.53 27.81
C VAL A 443 -25.06 -21.80 27.58
N THR A 444 -24.25 -21.21 28.45
CA THR A 444 -22.78 -21.25 28.46
C THR A 444 -22.25 -22.68 28.37
N ASN A 445 -21.48 -22.98 27.33
CA ASN A 445 -20.61 -24.16 27.31
C ASN A 445 -19.20 -23.71 27.75
N PRO A 446 -18.71 -24.10 28.94
CA PRO A 446 -17.49 -23.56 29.52
C PRO A 446 -16.28 -24.37 29.07
N THR A 447 -15.72 -24.09 27.88
CA THR A 447 -14.41 -24.64 27.47
C THR A 447 -13.63 -23.65 26.59
N ARG A 448 -13.30 -22.49 27.16
CA ARG A 448 -12.20 -21.66 26.65
C ARG A 448 -11.56 -20.90 27.80
N ASN A 449 -10.82 -21.64 28.62
CA ASN A 449 -9.84 -21.12 29.55
C ASN A 449 -8.56 -21.93 29.40
N VAL A 450 -7.42 -21.21 29.51
CA VAL A 450 -6.02 -21.67 29.64
C VAL A 450 -5.44 -22.22 28.32
N GLU A 451 -4.32 -21.72 27.77
CA GLU A 451 -3.03 -21.50 28.41
C GLU A 451 -2.27 -20.21 28.02
N VAL A 452 -1.42 -19.84 28.97
CA VAL A 452 -0.64 -18.60 29.19
C VAL A 452 0.53 -18.45 28.21
#